data_AF-A0A380FZD4-F1
#
_entry.id   AF-A0A380FZD4-F1
#
_cell.length_a   1.000
_cell.length_b   1.000
_cell.length_c   1.000
_cell.angle_alpha   90.00
_cell.angle_beta   90.00
_cell.angle_gamma   90.00
#
_symmetry.space_group_name_H-M   'P 1'
#
loop_
_entity.id
_entity.type
_entity.pdbx_description
1 polymer ?
#
loop_
_entity_poly.entity_id
_entity_poly.type
_entity_poly.pdbx_seq_one_letter_code
_entity_poly.pdbx_strand_id
1 'polypeptide(L)'
;MATNLDKFLTIEKMMQEAEEHMEVYLSALEKRYEYMNDYRREYSNLSHTLGRIVQSIKSGSESEENHEMFIIAKGARIKIDEHIDRLEELKQNDPYTDYNKAIERLRAAKSRLNGRLLKSNVEEARSLLNANDINVEEVDALLEYTPQHQDVEADNKLIKTLENVRSVYVSSFVVYRKSCEENDDVFNAVDGAIDELLEVGYREEADLLTDAMPDIENERGKRPDPEPLLNLLQPIKSAGLEYFQSGNKNSHSYDLCTSFSKELAYVRRALLEDREYIGTRNAFNRLLAAYEQLSQYMYERFHQLGGVPYNYHGHDSRN
;
A
#
# COMPACT_ATOMS: atom_id res chain seq x y z
N MET A 1 26.85 -46.82 -20.37
CA MET A 1 25.69 -46.75 -19.46
C MET A 1 26.19 -46.10 -18.19
N ALA A 2 25.61 -44.99 -17.73
CA ALA A 2 26.06 -44.33 -16.50
C ALA A 2 25.64 -45.17 -15.28
N THR A 3 26.58 -45.45 -14.38
CA THR A 3 26.33 -46.17 -13.12
C THR A 3 25.54 -45.29 -12.15
N ASN A 4 24.97 -45.88 -11.08
CA ASN A 4 24.32 -45.08 -10.02
C ASN A 4 25.34 -44.12 -9.35
N LEU A 5 26.63 -44.50 -9.29
CA LEU A 5 27.69 -43.62 -8.79
C LEU A 5 27.92 -42.42 -9.72
N ASP A 6 28.03 -42.63 -11.04
CA ASP A 6 28.20 -41.52 -12.00
C ASP A 6 27.04 -40.53 -11.94
N LYS A 7 25.83 -41.04 -11.74
CA LYS A 7 24.62 -40.23 -11.61
C LYS A 7 24.56 -39.52 -10.26
N PHE A 8 25.00 -40.17 -9.18
CA PHE A 8 25.18 -39.51 -7.88
C PHE A 8 26.19 -38.36 -7.95
N LEU A 9 27.34 -38.55 -8.61
CA LEU A 9 28.34 -37.47 -8.77
C LEU A 9 27.77 -36.27 -9.52
N THR A 10 26.81 -36.48 -10.42
CA THR A 10 26.06 -35.39 -11.07
C THR A 10 25.19 -34.63 -10.06
N ILE A 11 24.49 -35.36 -9.17
CA ILE A 11 23.68 -34.76 -8.08
C ILE A 11 24.59 -33.98 -7.12
N GLU A 12 25.70 -34.58 -6.71
CA GLU A 12 26.65 -33.97 -5.79
C GLU A 12 27.19 -32.66 -6.35
N LYS A 13 27.64 -32.65 -7.61
CA LYS A 13 28.10 -31.42 -8.26
C LYS A 13 27.01 -30.36 -8.30
N MET A 14 25.78 -30.74 -8.65
CA MET A 14 24.63 -29.82 -8.65
C MET A 14 24.38 -29.22 -7.26
N MET A 15 24.45 -30.02 -6.20
CA MET A 15 24.23 -29.55 -4.83
C MET A 15 25.38 -28.67 -4.32
N GLN A 16 26.64 -29.04 -4.61
CA GLN A 16 27.80 -28.22 -4.30
C GLN A 16 27.73 -26.83 -4.94
N GLU A 17 27.30 -26.75 -6.20
CA GLU A 17 27.09 -25.48 -6.89
C GLU A 17 25.88 -24.73 -6.34
N ALA A 18 24.78 -25.43 -6.01
CA ALA A 18 23.55 -24.79 -5.56
C ALA A 18 23.59 -24.27 -4.11
N GLU A 19 24.35 -24.89 -3.21
CA GLU A 19 24.36 -24.56 -1.78
C GLU A 19 24.72 -23.10 -1.50
N GLU A 20 25.78 -22.57 -2.13
CA GLU A 20 26.16 -21.15 -1.98
C GLU A 20 25.06 -20.22 -2.51
N HIS A 21 24.49 -20.53 -3.68
CA HIS A 21 23.39 -19.76 -4.24
C HIS A 21 22.12 -19.83 -3.37
N MET A 22 21.86 -20.96 -2.72
CA MET A 22 20.74 -21.15 -1.81
C MET A 22 20.90 -20.28 -0.55
N GLU A 23 22.10 -20.20 0.00
CA GLU A 23 22.40 -19.37 1.16
C GLU A 23 22.26 -17.87 0.85
N VAL A 24 22.82 -17.42 -0.28
CA VAL A 24 22.71 -16.03 -0.74
C VAL A 24 21.24 -15.65 -0.99
N TYR A 25 20.49 -16.53 -1.66
CA TYR A 25 19.07 -16.31 -1.93
C TYR A 25 18.24 -16.25 -0.64
N LEU A 26 18.51 -17.13 0.33
CA LEU A 26 17.84 -17.11 1.63
C LEU A 26 18.18 -15.85 2.43
N SER A 27 19.44 -15.41 2.45
CA SER A 27 19.84 -14.19 3.15
C SER A 27 19.13 -12.96 2.59
N ALA A 28 19.00 -12.86 1.25
CA ALA A 28 18.23 -11.79 0.62
C ALA A 28 16.73 -11.85 0.99
N LEU A 29 16.13 -13.05 1.00
CA LEU A 29 14.75 -13.23 1.45
C LEU A 29 14.56 -12.95 2.95
N GLU A 30 15.55 -13.25 3.79
CA GLU A 30 15.50 -12.99 5.23
C GLU A 30 15.48 -11.50 5.52
N LYS A 31 16.38 -10.73 4.89
CA LYS A 31 16.35 -9.27 4.97
C LYS A 31 15.00 -8.71 4.54
N ARG A 32 14.47 -9.19 3.41
CA ARG A 32 13.12 -8.84 2.94
C ARG A 32 12.04 -9.19 3.98
N TYR A 33 12.12 -10.36 4.60
CA TYR A 33 11.18 -10.80 5.63
C TYR A 33 11.21 -9.92 6.89
N GLU A 34 12.39 -9.45 7.28
CA GLU A 34 12.54 -8.48 8.38
C GLU A 34 11.85 -7.16 8.04
N TYR A 35 12.13 -6.59 6.85
CA TYR A 35 11.47 -5.37 6.37
C TYR A 35 9.94 -5.52 6.21
N MET A 36 9.42 -6.73 5.99
CA MET A 36 7.97 -6.94 5.90
C MET A 36 7.22 -6.62 7.20
N ASN A 37 7.89 -6.68 8.36
CA ASN A 37 7.29 -6.22 9.62
C ASN A 37 7.22 -4.69 9.69
N ASP A 38 8.24 -4.00 9.19
CA ASP A 38 8.24 -2.54 9.09
C ASP A 38 7.16 -2.07 8.12
N TYR A 39 7.05 -2.69 6.95
CA TYR A 39 5.95 -2.43 6.01
C TYR A 39 4.57 -2.59 6.65
N ARG A 40 4.36 -3.60 7.49
CA ARG A 40 3.07 -3.78 8.19
C ARG A 40 2.82 -2.70 9.22
N ARG A 41 3.86 -2.27 9.94
CA ARG A 41 3.78 -1.18 10.91
C ARG A 41 3.47 0.14 10.20
N GLU A 42 4.19 0.47 9.14
CA GLU A 42 3.98 1.66 8.32
C GLU A 42 2.58 1.68 7.69
N TYR A 43 2.18 0.59 7.04
CA TYR A 43 0.83 0.42 6.51
C TYR A 43 -0.23 0.68 7.57
N SER A 44 -0.07 0.08 8.75
CA SER A 44 -1.03 0.24 9.83
C SER A 44 -1.05 1.68 10.29
N ASN A 45 0.10 2.30 10.52
CA ASN A 45 0.20 3.69 10.95
C ASN A 45 -0.49 4.63 9.95
N LEU A 46 -0.09 4.57 8.68
CA LEU A 46 -0.66 5.39 7.60
C LEU A 46 -2.17 5.18 7.44
N SER A 47 -2.63 3.93 7.41
CA SER A 47 -4.06 3.60 7.28
C SER A 47 -4.90 4.17 8.42
N HIS A 48 -4.41 4.06 9.67
CA HIS A 48 -5.14 4.57 10.84
C HIS A 48 -5.09 6.10 10.88
N THR A 49 -3.94 6.71 10.59
CA THR A 49 -3.78 8.17 10.56
C THR A 49 -4.67 8.81 9.51
N LEU A 50 -4.67 8.31 8.26
CA LEU A 50 -5.58 8.79 7.21
C LEU A 50 -7.05 8.66 7.64
N GLY A 51 -7.42 7.54 8.27
CA GLY A 51 -8.78 7.34 8.79
C GLY A 51 -9.16 8.34 9.88
N ARG A 52 -8.24 8.63 10.81
CA ARG A 52 -8.43 9.61 11.88
C ARG A 52 -8.57 11.03 11.35
N ILE A 53 -7.72 11.44 10.40
CA ILE A 53 -7.76 12.77 9.77
C ILE A 53 -9.10 12.97 9.06
N VAL A 54 -9.52 12.00 8.24
CA VAL A 54 -10.82 12.06 7.56
C VAL A 54 -11.97 12.20 8.57
N GLN A 55 -11.93 11.47 9.69
CA GLN A 55 -12.96 11.58 10.72
C GLN A 55 -12.92 12.93 11.44
N SER A 56 -11.73 13.47 11.71
CA SER A 56 -11.52 14.80 12.31
C SER A 56 -12.21 15.88 11.47
N ILE A 57 -11.89 15.92 10.17
CA ILE A 57 -12.43 16.89 9.22
C ILE A 57 -13.97 16.76 9.13
N LYS A 58 -14.49 15.52 9.01
CA LYS A 58 -15.95 15.27 8.99
C LYS A 58 -16.64 15.75 10.27
N SER A 59 -16.10 15.43 11.43
CA SER A 59 -16.68 15.83 12.72
C SER A 59 -16.62 17.34 12.96
N GLY A 60 -15.61 18.03 12.40
CA GLY A 60 -15.58 19.48 12.36
C GLY A 60 -16.74 20.04 11.53
N SER A 61 -16.96 19.49 10.32
CA SER A 61 -17.95 20.00 9.36
C SER A 61 -19.43 19.81 9.79
N GLU A 62 -19.72 18.95 10.77
CA GLU A 62 -21.09 18.53 11.16
C GLU A 62 -21.65 19.20 12.44
N SER A 63 -21.11 20.31 12.96
CA SER A 63 -21.66 20.96 14.17
C SER A 63 -23.06 21.59 13.95
N GLU A 64 -23.93 21.57 14.98
CA GLU A 64 -25.27 22.22 15.00
C GLU A 64 -25.20 23.72 14.65
N GLU A 65 -24.08 24.37 14.96
CA GLU A 65 -23.81 25.79 14.68
C GLU A 65 -23.84 26.12 13.17
N ASN A 66 -23.37 25.19 12.31
CA ASN A 66 -23.40 25.39 10.85
C ASN A 66 -24.83 25.36 10.27
N HIS A 67 -25.75 24.62 10.90
CA HIS A 67 -27.15 24.59 10.48
C HIS A 67 -27.89 25.89 10.82
N GLU A 68 -27.65 26.43 12.02
CA GLU A 68 -28.20 27.72 12.45
C GLU A 68 -27.69 28.86 11.57
N MET A 69 -26.39 28.89 11.25
CA MET A 69 -25.81 29.90 10.34
C MET A 69 -26.47 29.88 8.95
N PHE A 70 -26.80 28.70 8.41
CA PHE A 70 -27.48 28.61 7.11
C PHE A 70 -28.92 29.15 7.16
N ILE A 71 -29.63 28.90 8.26
CA ILE A 71 -30.98 29.45 8.49
C ILE A 71 -30.92 30.98 8.58
N ILE A 72 -29.97 31.51 9.35
CA ILE A 72 -29.78 32.97 9.51
C ILE A 72 -29.40 33.61 8.17
N ALA A 73 -28.47 33.03 7.41
CA ALA A 73 -28.09 33.53 6.09
C ALA A 73 -29.25 33.49 5.08
N LYS A 74 -30.15 32.51 5.17
CA LYS A 74 -31.37 32.49 4.37
C LYS A 74 -32.30 33.65 4.73
N GLY A 75 -32.48 33.92 6.02
CA GLY A 75 -33.24 35.09 6.51
C GLY A 75 -32.68 36.42 6.00
N ALA A 76 -31.36 36.60 6.10
CA ALA A 76 -30.66 37.79 5.60
C ALA A 76 -30.90 38.03 4.10
N ARG A 77 -30.79 36.98 3.28
CA ARG A 77 -30.99 37.08 1.82
C ARG A 77 -32.41 37.48 1.44
N ILE A 78 -33.41 36.96 2.15
CA ILE A 78 -34.82 37.32 1.93
C ILE A 78 -35.02 38.83 2.20
N LYS A 79 -34.49 39.34 3.32
CA LYS A 79 -34.58 40.78 3.63
C LYS A 79 -33.85 41.64 2.60
N ILE A 80 -32.69 41.19 2.11
CA ILE A 80 -31.96 41.91 1.05
C ILE A 80 -32.78 41.94 -0.25
N ASP A 81 -33.45 40.83 -0.61
CA ASP A 81 -34.35 40.79 -1.76
C ASP A 81 -35.53 41.77 -1.59
N GLU A 82 -36.16 41.82 -0.41
CA GLU A 82 -37.21 42.81 -0.12
C GLU A 82 -36.73 44.26 -0.24
N HIS A 83 -35.44 44.54 0.02
CA HIS A 83 -34.85 45.85 -0.22
C HIS A 83 -34.59 46.12 -1.71
N ILE A 84 -34.12 45.12 -2.46
CA ILE A 84 -33.94 45.22 -3.91
C ILE A 84 -35.28 45.49 -4.59
N ASP A 85 -36.33 44.73 -4.26
CA ASP A 85 -37.66 44.87 -4.84
C ASP A 85 -38.22 46.28 -4.61
N ARG A 86 -38.08 46.81 -3.39
CA ARG A 86 -38.47 48.20 -3.07
C ARG A 86 -37.72 49.25 -3.90
N LEU A 87 -36.43 49.07 -4.13
CA LEU A 87 -35.65 49.98 -4.97
C LEU A 87 -36.03 49.86 -6.45
N GLU A 88 -36.38 48.65 -6.91
CA GLU A 88 -36.87 48.43 -8.27
C GLU A 88 -38.26 49.07 -8.48
N GLU A 89 -39.15 49.04 -7.48
CA GLU A 89 -40.43 49.77 -7.49
C GLU A 89 -40.22 51.30 -7.49
N LEU A 90 -39.33 51.82 -6.64
CA LEU A 90 -39.01 53.25 -6.61
C LEU A 90 -38.42 53.73 -7.93
N LYS A 91 -37.56 52.91 -8.56
CA LYS A 91 -37.00 53.20 -9.89
C LYS A 91 -38.06 53.31 -10.98
N GLN A 92 -39.16 52.55 -10.88
CA GLN A 92 -40.28 52.68 -11.81
C GLN A 92 -41.08 53.98 -11.59
N ASN A 93 -41.16 54.44 -10.33
CA ASN A 93 -41.95 55.60 -9.93
C ASN A 93 -41.17 56.94 -9.95
N ASP A 94 -39.84 56.90 -9.88
CA ASP A 94 -38.95 58.05 -9.93
C ASP A 94 -37.75 57.81 -10.87
N PRO A 95 -37.92 58.10 -12.18
CA PRO A 95 -36.89 57.84 -13.19
C PRO A 95 -35.65 58.74 -13.11
N TYR A 96 -35.70 59.82 -12.32
CA TYR A 96 -34.62 60.81 -12.24
C TYR A 96 -33.59 60.48 -11.15
N THR A 97 -33.92 59.55 -10.25
CA THR A 97 -33.01 59.06 -9.21
C THR A 97 -32.33 57.76 -9.65
N ASP A 98 -31.00 57.72 -9.62
CA ASP A 98 -30.23 56.54 -10.00
C ASP A 98 -30.13 55.51 -8.86
N TYR A 99 -31.10 54.60 -8.81
CA TYR A 99 -31.11 53.47 -7.87
C TYR A 99 -30.21 52.31 -8.30
N ASN A 100 -29.66 52.30 -9.52
CA ASN A 100 -28.93 51.12 -10.04
C ASN A 100 -27.71 50.78 -9.18
N LYS A 101 -26.97 51.80 -8.75
CA LYS A 101 -25.78 51.61 -7.92
C LYS A 101 -26.10 50.98 -6.56
N ALA A 102 -27.25 51.33 -5.98
CA ALA A 102 -27.71 50.73 -4.73
C ALA A 102 -28.14 49.27 -4.95
N ILE A 103 -28.91 49.00 -6.02
CA ILE A 103 -29.34 47.65 -6.39
C ILE A 103 -28.14 46.73 -6.66
N GLU A 104 -27.13 47.20 -7.40
CA GLU A 104 -25.90 46.42 -7.67
C GLU A 104 -25.15 46.06 -6.39
N ARG A 105 -25.03 47.02 -5.46
CA ARG A 105 -24.41 46.77 -4.15
C ARG A 105 -25.19 45.77 -3.31
N LEU A 106 -26.52 45.83 -3.32
CA LEU A 106 -27.36 44.86 -2.60
C LEU A 106 -27.26 43.46 -3.22
N ARG A 107 -27.23 43.36 -4.55
CA ARG A 107 -26.98 42.07 -5.24
C ARG A 107 -25.60 41.52 -4.91
N ALA A 108 -24.59 42.38 -4.81
CA ALA A 108 -23.26 41.98 -4.37
C ALA A 108 -23.27 41.49 -2.91
N ALA A 109 -23.93 42.22 -2.00
CA ALA A 109 -24.08 41.81 -0.60
C ALA A 109 -24.79 40.45 -0.47
N LYS A 110 -25.91 40.26 -1.20
CA LYS A 110 -26.61 38.98 -1.28
C LYS A 110 -25.70 37.87 -1.82
N SER A 111 -24.91 38.15 -2.85
CA SER A 111 -23.98 37.19 -3.43
C SER A 111 -22.91 36.75 -2.42
N ARG A 112 -22.43 37.65 -1.56
CA ARG A 112 -21.49 37.29 -0.47
C ARG A 112 -22.10 36.33 0.55
N LEU A 113 -23.42 36.36 0.71
CA LEU A 113 -24.19 35.47 1.59
C LEU A 113 -24.73 34.21 0.91
N ASN A 114 -24.54 34.06 -0.42
CA ASN A 114 -24.95 32.88 -1.19
C ASN A 114 -23.89 31.78 -1.24
N GLY A 115 -22.65 32.08 -0.81
CA GLY A 115 -21.52 31.14 -0.78
C GLY A 115 -21.03 30.87 0.64
N ARG A 116 -19.74 30.56 0.79
CA ARG A 116 -19.07 30.32 2.08
C ARG A 116 -19.25 31.52 3.02
N LEU A 117 -19.82 31.29 4.21
CA LEU A 117 -20.04 32.33 5.24
C LEU A 117 -18.75 32.62 6.03
N LEU A 118 -17.68 32.93 5.30
CA LEU A 118 -16.45 33.44 5.88
C LEU A 118 -16.72 34.76 6.59
N LYS A 119 -16.03 35.00 7.71
CA LYS A 119 -16.11 36.28 8.42
C LYS A 119 -15.86 37.46 7.48
N SER A 120 -14.87 37.35 6.58
CA SER A 120 -14.58 38.35 5.55
C SER A 120 -15.76 38.59 4.60
N ASN A 121 -16.47 37.55 4.19
CA ASN A 121 -17.62 37.66 3.29
C ASN A 121 -18.82 38.30 4.00
N VAL A 122 -19.05 37.94 5.27
CA VAL A 122 -20.11 38.54 6.09
C VAL A 122 -19.78 40.00 6.42
N GLU A 123 -18.53 40.33 6.73
CA GLU A 123 -18.06 41.71 6.92
C GLU A 123 -18.20 42.55 5.64
N GLU A 124 -17.86 41.99 4.48
CA GLU A 124 -18.04 42.66 3.19
C GLU A 124 -19.52 42.87 2.87
N ALA A 125 -20.37 41.86 3.11
CA ALA A 125 -21.82 41.99 2.98
C ALA A 125 -22.36 43.11 3.88
N ARG A 126 -21.94 43.17 5.14
CA ARG A 126 -22.30 44.23 6.09
C ARG A 126 -21.83 45.60 5.61
N SER A 127 -20.60 45.71 5.12
CA SER A 127 -20.07 46.97 4.57
C SER A 127 -20.88 47.46 3.37
N LEU A 128 -21.31 46.56 2.49
CA LEU A 128 -22.12 46.89 1.31
C LEU A 128 -23.54 47.33 1.71
N LEU A 129 -24.12 46.73 2.75
CA LEU A 129 -25.43 47.11 3.30
C LEU A 129 -25.37 48.47 4.01
N ASN A 130 -24.38 48.67 4.87
CA ASN A 130 -24.16 49.94 5.58
C ASN A 130 -23.89 51.11 4.63
N ALA A 131 -23.23 50.87 3.49
CA ALA A 131 -23.03 51.90 2.46
C ALA A 131 -24.32 52.40 1.78
N ASN A 132 -25.46 51.77 2.07
CA ASN A 132 -26.80 52.17 1.62
C ASN A 132 -27.77 52.38 2.79
N ASP A 133 -27.26 52.58 4.02
CA ASP A 133 -28.06 52.78 5.25
C ASP A 133 -29.09 51.66 5.52
N ILE A 134 -28.78 50.43 5.09
CA ILE A 134 -29.62 49.25 5.30
C ILE A 134 -29.01 48.41 6.42
N ASN A 135 -29.81 48.15 7.46
CA ASN A 135 -29.44 47.25 8.54
C ASN A 135 -30.20 45.91 8.41
N VAL A 136 -29.47 44.81 8.47
CA VAL A 136 -30.04 43.45 8.45
C VAL A 136 -29.49 42.71 9.66
N GLU A 137 -30.33 42.54 10.68
CA GLU A 137 -29.97 41.93 11.97
C GLU A 137 -29.36 40.53 11.83
N GLU A 138 -29.80 39.76 10.84
CA GLU A 138 -29.24 38.44 10.52
C GLU A 138 -27.78 38.49 10.07
N VAL A 139 -27.35 39.58 9.42
CA VAL A 139 -25.94 39.75 9.02
C VAL A 139 -25.07 40.05 10.24
N ASP A 140 -25.58 40.80 11.20
CA ASP A 140 -24.91 41.05 12.47
C ASP A 140 -24.83 39.76 13.32
N ALA A 141 -25.92 39.00 13.39
CA ALA A 141 -25.92 37.68 14.04
C ALA A 141 -24.91 36.73 13.39
N LEU A 142 -24.83 36.68 12.05
CA LEU A 142 -23.82 35.88 11.36
C LEU A 142 -22.39 36.23 11.81
N LEU A 143 -22.06 37.51 12.03
CA LEU A 143 -20.74 37.91 12.52
C LEU A 143 -20.43 37.44 13.95
N GLU A 144 -21.46 37.34 14.79
CA GLU A 144 -21.34 36.80 16.15
C GLU A 144 -21.16 35.28 16.16
N TYR A 145 -21.79 34.59 15.20
CA TYR A 145 -21.73 33.13 15.09
C TYR A 145 -20.53 32.61 14.29
N THR A 146 -19.90 33.40 13.41
CA THR A 146 -18.86 32.89 12.49
C THR A 146 -17.59 32.47 13.24
N PRO A 147 -17.28 31.15 13.38
CA PRO A 147 -16.02 30.69 13.93
C PRO A 147 -14.91 30.89 12.89
N GLN A 148 -13.65 30.90 13.32
CA GLN A 148 -12.52 31.33 12.47
C GLN A 148 -12.29 30.49 11.19
N HIS A 149 -12.70 29.23 11.08
CA HIS A 149 -12.59 28.47 9.83
C HIS A 149 -13.50 27.23 9.77
N GLN A 150 -14.27 27.10 8.68
CA GLN A 150 -14.54 25.84 7.98
C GLN A 150 -14.92 26.13 6.51
N ASP A 151 -14.33 25.41 5.56
CA ASP A 151 -14.67 25.48 4.12
C ASP A 151 -15.32 24.18 3.71
N VAL A 152 -16.63 24.06 3.82
CA VAL A 152 -17.30 22.78 3.55
C VAL A 152 -16.99 22.24 2.14
N GLU A 153 -16.74 23.09 1.15
CA GLU A 153 -16.37 22.62 -0.20
C GLU A 153 -14.90 22.16 -0.27
N ALA A 154 -13.97 22.91 0.32
CA ALA A 154 -12.57 22.50 0.36
C ALA A 154 -12.36 21.28 1.27
N ASP A 155 -13.07 21.19 2.39
CA ASP A 155 -13.08 20.05 3.32
C ASP A 155 -13.57 18.79 2.61
N ASN A 156 -14.66 18.89 1.83
CA ASN A 156 -15.16 17.77 1.03
C ASN A 156 -14.20 17.35 -0.09
N LYS A 157 -13.52 18.32 -0.73
CA LYS A 157 -12.49 18.01 -1.74
C LYS A 157 -11.30 17.28 -1.08
N LEU A 158 -10.83 17.79 0.05
CA LEU A 158 -9.74 17.22 0.82
C LEU A 158 -10.07 15.82 1.34
N ILE A 159 -11.28 15.61 1.86
CA ILE A 159 -11.77 14.27 2.25
C ILE A 159 -11.71 13.32 1.07
N LYS A 160 -12.14 13.74 -0.13
CA LYS A 160 -12.05 12.91 -1.34
C LYS A 160 -10.61 12.58 -1.71
N THR A 161 -9.69 13.54 -1.60
CA THR A 161 -8.25 13.30 -1.83
C THR A 161 -7.73 12.22 -0.89
N LEU A 162 -7.97 12.38 0.42
CA LEU A 162 -7.53 11.43 1.45
C LEU A 162 -8.19 10.04 1.30
N GLU A 163 -9.48 9.98 0.99
CA GLU A 163 -10.19 8.73 0.71
C GLU A 163 -9.68 8.06 -0.59
N ASN A 164 -9.29 8.85 -1.60
CA ASN A 164 -8.66 8.33 -2.81
C ASN A 164 -7.31 7.69 -2.48
N VAL A 165 -6.45 8.37 -1.71
CA VAL A 165 -5.18 7.79 -1.24
C VAL A 165 -5.41 6.46 -0.52
N ARG A 166 -6.39 6.42 0.39
CA ARG A 166 -6.76 5.18 1.11
C ARG A 166 -7.23 4.08 0.17
N SER A 167 -8.09 4.37 -0.79
CA SER A 167 -8.66 3.35 -1.68
C SER A 167 -7.65 2.81 -2.71
N VAL A 168 -6.82 3.69 -3.28
CA VAL A 168 -5.86 3.33 -4.33
C VAL A 168 -4.62 2.67 -3.74
N TYR A 169 -4.07 3.22 -2.65
CA TYR A 169 -2.76 2.80 -2.14
C TYR A 169 -2.82 2.04 -0.81
N VAL A 170 -3.82 2.30 0.03
CA VAL A 170 -3.85 1.77 1.42
C VAL A 170 -5.09 0.90 1.68
N SER A 171 -5.70 0.35 0.64
CA SER A 171 -6.96 -0.42 0.77
C SER A 171 -6.74 -1.80 1.37
N SER A 172 -5.53 -2.34 1.20
CA SER A 172 -5.06 -3.52 1.90
C SER A 172 -3.54 -3.49 1.99
N PHE A 173 -2.98 -4.26 2.92
CA PHE A 173 -1.53 -4.42 3.05
C PHE A 173 -0.88 -4.91 1.73
N VAL A 174 -1.55 -5.80 0.99
CA VAL A 174 -1.04 -6.33 -0.28
C VAL A 174 -0.95 -5.23 -1.33
N VAL A 175 -1.97 -4.37 -1.43
CA VAL A 175 -1.99 -3.23 -2.35
C VAL A 175 -0.90 -2.24 -1.97
N TYR A 176 -0.82 -1.85 -0.70
CA TYR A 176 0.19 -0.93 -0.19
C TYR A 176 1.62 -1.39 -0.48
N ARG A 177 1.94 -2.65 -0.15
CA ARG A 177 3.25 -3.23 -0.44
C ARG A 177 3.56 -3.17 -1.93
N LYS A 178 2.62 -3.61 -2.77
CA LYS A 178 2.81 -3.63 -4.22
C LYS A 178 3.07 -2.22 -4.75
N SER A 179 2.29 -1.24 -4.32
CA SER A 179 2.48 0.16 -4.70
C SER A 179 3.86 0.66 -4.29
N CYS A 180 4.32 0.41 -3.06
CA CYS A 180 5.67 0.79 -2.63
C CYS A 180 6.82 0.08 -3.36
N GLU A 181 6.60 -1.14 -3.86
CA GLU A 181 7.63 -1.93 -4.55
C GLU A 181 7.71 -1.61 -6.06
N GLU A 182 6.60 -1.22 -6.66
CA GLU A 182 6.50 -1.03 -8.11
C GLU A 182 6.66 0.43 -8.54
N ASN A 183 6.25 1.43 -7.73
CA ASN A 183 6.35 2.86 -8.05
C ASN A 183 6.44 3.76 -6.79
N ASP A 184 7.05 4.94 -6.85
CA ASP A 184 7.05 5.95 -5.76
C ASP A 184 5.65 6.60 -5.52
N ASP A 185 4.58 5.98 -6.01
CA ASP A 185 3.24 6.55 -6.08
C ASP A 185 2.62 6.80 -4.70
N VAL A 186 2.97 5.97 -3.70
CA VAL A 186 2.43 6.12 -2.34
C VAL A 186 2.96 7.38 -1.67
N PHE A 187 4.26 7.68 -1.83
CA PHE A 187 4.86 8.86 -1.24
C PHE A 187 4.31 10.13 -1.85
N ASN A 188 4.38 10.23 -3.18
CA ASN A 188 3.93 11.40 -3.90
C ASN A 188 2.44 11.69 -3.64
N ALA A 189 1.62 10.63 -3.51
CA ALA A 189 0.20 10.79 -3.19
C ALA A 189 -0.04 11.27 -1.75
N VAL A 190 0.78 10.82 -0.79
CA VAL A 190 0.70 11.26 0.61
C VAL A 190 1.24 12.68 0.75
N ASP A 191 2.37 13.00 0.12
CA ASP A 191 2.98 14.33 0.09
C ASP A 191 2.03 15.38 -0.50
N GLY A 192 1.41 15.09 -1.64
CA GLY A 192 0.38 15.96 -2.21
C GLY A 192 -0.85 16.14 -1.31
N ALA A 193 -1.22 15.12 -0.52
CA ALA A 193 -2.30 15.26 0.45
C ALA A 193 -1.90 16.11 1.67
N ILE A 194 -0.63 16.10 2.07
CA ILE A 194 -0.06 16.98 3.11
C ILE A 194 -0.11 18.44 2.63
N ASP A 195 0.31 18.70 1.39
CA ASP A 195 0.23 20.04 0.80
C ASP A 195 -1.22 20.55 0.78
N GLU A 196 -2.19 19.73 0.36
CA GLU A 196 -3.61 20.10 0.39
C GLU A 196 -4.12 20.38 1.82
N LEU A 197 -3.68 19.62 2.83
CA LEU A 197 -4.00 19.89 4.24
C LEU A 197 -3.47 21.26 4.68
N LEU A 198 -2.22 21.59 4.34
CA LEU A 198 -1.58 22.85 4.68
C LEU A 198 -2.23 24.05 3.98
N GLU A 199 -2.60 23.90 2.71
CA GLU A 199 -3.31 24.92 1.92
C GLU A 199 -4.68 25.27 2.54
N VAL A 200 -5.40 24.26 3.02
CA VAL A 200 -6.72 24.45 3.67
C VAL A 200 -6.60 24.93 5.12
N GLY A 201 -5.44 24.68 5.76
CA GLY A 201 -5.11 25.16 7.11
C GLY A 201 -5.10 24.10 8.21
N TYR A 202 -5.21 22.82 7.86
CA TYR A 202 -5.17 21.67 8.77
C TYR A 202 -3.73 21.28 9.12
N ARG A 203 -3.01 22.18 9.80
CA ARG A 203 -1.59 22.00 10.13
C ARG A 203 -1.32 20.82 11.05
N GLU A 204 -2.16 20.62 12.07
CA GLU A 204 -1.99 19.50 13.01
C GLU A 204 -2.19 18.16 12.31
N GLU A 205 -3.17 18.05 11.41
CA GLU A 205 -3.38 16.86 10.59
C GLU A 205 -2.26 16.64 9.57
N ALA A 206 -1.71 17.71 8.98
CA ALA A 206 -0.56 17.64 8.09
C ALA A 206 0.68 17.10 8.82
N ASP A 207 0.95 17.57 10.03
CA ASP A 207 2.06 17.07 10.88
C ASP A 207 1.87 15.58 11.21
N LEU A 208 0.64 15.18 11.61
CA LEU A 208 0.32 13.77 11.87
C LEU A 208 0.53 12.87 10.64
N LEU A 209 0.15 13.35 9.46
CA LEU A 209 0.31 12.59 8.21
C LEU A 209 1.79 12.51 7.79
N THR A 210 2.56 13.57 8.03
CA THR A 210 4.02 13.62 7.81
C THR A 210 4.72 12.57 8.68
N ASP A 211 4.38 12.49 9.97
CA ASP A 211 4.91 11.48 10.89
C ASP A 211 4.52 10.03 10.51
N ALA A 212 3.41 9.88 9.78
CA ALA A 212 2.91 8.59 9.31
C ALA A 212 3.41 8.22 7.90
N MET A 213 4.19 9.09 7.26
CA MET A 213 4.71 8.90 5.93
C MET A 213 5.67 7.70 5.90
N PRO A 214 5.61 6.84 4.87
CA PRO A 214 6.48 5.68 4.78
C PRO A 214 7.92 6.08 4.48
N ASP A 215 8.88 5.34 5.06
CA ASP A 215 10.30 5.60 4.85
C ASP A 215 10.85 4.88 3.61
N ILE A 216 11.12 5.60 2.53
CA ILE A 216 11.43 5.03 1.20
C ILE A 216 12.93 4.84 1.00
N GLU A 217 13.68 4.58 2.06
CA GLU A 217 15.09 4.21 1.88
C GLU A 217 15.22 3.08 0.84
N ASN A 218 16.14 3.30 -0.11
CA ASN A 218 16.35 2.51 -1.33
C ASN A 218 16.74 1.02 -1.07
N GLU A 219 16.86 0.61 0.18
CA GLU A 219 17.22 -0.76 0.58
C GLU A 219 16.01 -1.69 0.78
N ARG A 220 14.78 -1.21 0.53
CA ARG A 220 13.54 -2.01 0.56
C ARG A 220 13.70 -3.28 -0.30
N GLY A 221 14.02 -4.39 0.37
CA GLY A 221 14.59 -5.58 -0.24
C GLY A 221 13.73 -6.16 -1.35
N LYS A 222 14.16 -5.95 -2.60
CA LYS A 222 13.56 -6.61 -3.77
C LYS A 222 13.66 -8.12 -3.60
N ARG A 223 12.66 -8.84 -4.10
CA ARG A 223 12.74 -10.30 -4.14
C ARG A 223 13.96 -10.68 -5.00
N PRO A 224 14.86 -11.56 -4.51
CA PRO A 224 15.99 -12.04 -5.30
C PRO A 224 15.48 -12.85 -6.51
N ASP A 225 16.24 -12.81 -7.61
CA ASP A 225 15.92 -13.58 -8.82
C ASP A 225 16.10 -15.09 -8.57
N PRO A 226 15.06 -15.93 -8.74
CA PRO A 226 15.17 -17.37 -8.55
C PRO A 226 15.83 -18.10 -9.72
N GLU A 227 16.01 -17.45 -10.87
CA GLU A 227 16.45 -18.09 -12.11
C GLU A 227 17.83 -18.77 -12.03
N PRO A 228 18.86 -18.20 -11.36
CA PRO A 228 20.13 -18.90 -11.15
C PRO A 228 19.97 -20.25 -10.44
N LEU A 229 19.13 -20.30 -9.40
CA LEU A 229 18.84 -21.54 -8.68
C LEU A 229 18.00 -22.51 -9.51
N LEU A 230 17.04 -22.02 -10.29
CA LEU A 230 16.24 -22.86 -11.18
C LEU A 230 17.09 -23.50 -12.30
N ASN A 231 18.14 -22.82 -12.76
CA ASN A 231 19.08 -23.33 -13.76
C ASN A 231 20.01 -24.42 -13.19
N LEU A 232 20.45 -24.25 -11.94
CA LEU A 232 21.27 -25.23 -11.23
C LEU A 232 20.46 -26.45 -10.81
N LEU A 233 19.32 -26.25 -10.13
CA LEU A 233 18.50 -27.30 -9.52
C LEU A 233 17.61 -28.03 -10.54
N GLN A 234 18.22 -28.66 -11.55
CA GLN A 234 17.50 -29.29 -12.65
C GLN A 234 16.66 -30.50 -12.20
N PRO A 235 15.43 -30.68 -12.72
CA PRO A 235 14.60 -31.82 -12.33
C PRO A 235 15.27 -33.16 -12.60
N ILE A 236 15.31 -34.02 -11.56
CA ILE A 236 15.69 -35.41 -11.72
C ILE A 236 14.42 -36.21 -11.98
N LYS A 237 14.29 -36.77 -13.18
CA LYS A 237 13.17 -37.65 -13.54
C LYS A 237 13.32 -38.99 -12.82
N SER A 238 12.74 -39.11 -11.63
CA SER A 238 12.62 -40.39 -10.90
C SER A 238 11.28 -41.08 -11.13
N ALA A 239 10.30 -40.40 -11.74
CA ALA A 239 8.98 -40.96 -12.03
C ALA A 239 9.00 -41.86 -13.29
N GLY A 240 9.41 -43.12 -13.13
CA GLY A 240 9.21 -44.18 -14.13
C GLY A 240 10.22 -44.25 -15.28
N LEU A 241 11.26 -43.41 -15.28
CA LEU A 241 12.39 -43.49 -16.21
C LEU A 241 13.69 -43.45 -15.42
N GLU A 242 14.06 -44.62 -14.91
CA GLU A 242 15.27 -45.04 -14.18
C GLU A 242 16.45 -44.04 -14.17
N TYR A 243 16.37 -42.96 -13.37
CA TYR A 243 17.58 -42.22 -13.01
C TYR A 243 18.51 -43.18 -12.27
N PHE A 244 18.09 -43.88 -11.21
CA PHE A 244 18.88 -44.98 -10.65
C PHE A 244 18.33 -46.34 -11.09
N GLN A 245 19.23 -47.28 -11.41
CA GLN A 245 18.87 -48.63 -11.82
C GLN A 245 18.71 -49.55 -10.60
N SER A 246 17.60 -50.29 -10.57
CA SER A 246 17.13 -51.29 -9.59
C SER A 246 16.49 -50.79 -8.28
N GLY A 247 15.25 -51.25 -8.03
CA GLY A 247 14.61 -51.31 -6.71
C GLY A 247 14.94 -52.62 -5.99
N ASN A 248 16.20 -53.06 -6.06
CA ASN A 248 16.65 -54.27 -5.37
C ASN A 248 16.43 -54.09 -3.86
N LYS A 249 15.82 -55.07 -3.17
CA LYS A 249 15.49 -54.97 -1.74
C LYS A 249 16.70 -54.68 -0.84
N ASN A 250 17.91 -55.00 -1.32
CA ASN A 250 19.17 -54.78 -0.61
C ASN A 250 19.87 -53.45 -0.97
N SER A 251 19.27 -52.62 -1.84
CA SER A 251 19.80 -51.30 -2.22
C SER A 251 18.78 -50.20 -1.94
N HIS A 252 19.14 -49.25 -1.08
CA HIS A 252 18.31 -48.08 -0.77
C HIS A 252 18.58 -46.90 -1.70
N SER A 253 19.53 -47.01 -2.64
CA SER A 253 19.91 -45.92 -3.55
C SER A 253 18.71 -45.38 -4.35
N TYR A 254 17.81 -46.28 -4.80
CA TYR A 254 16.63 -45.91 -5.57
C TYR A 254 15.61 -45.13 -4.73
N ASP A 255 15.33 -45.59 -3.51
CA ASP A 255 14.37 -44.94 -2.62
C ASP A 255 14.88 -43.57 -2.15
N LEU A 256 16.16 -43.48 -1.78
CA LEU A 256 16.81 -42.22 -1.39
C LEU A 256 16.86 -41.22 -2.55
N CYS A 257 17.19 -41.67 -3.76
CA CYS A 257 17.15 -40.83 -4.96
C CYS A 257 15.72 -40.37 -5.29
N THR A 258 14.71 -41.22 -5.07
CA THR A 258 13.30 -40.87 -5.25
C THR A 258 12.87 -39.79 -4.24
N SER A 259 13.26 -39.93 -2.98
CA SER A 259 13.02 -38.92 -1.95
C SER A 259 13.70 -37.59 -2.30
N PHE A 260 14.98 -37.61 -2.66
CA PHE A 260 15.70 -36.43 -3.12
C PHE A 260 15.00 -35.73 -4.30
N SER A 261 14.61 -36.49 -5.33
CA SER A 261 13.90 -35.97 -6.50
C SER A 261 12.56 -35.30 -6.15
N LYS A 262 11.81 -35.85 -5.19
CA LYS A 262 10.57 -35.23 -4.67
C LYS A 262 10.85 -33.90 -3.99
N GLU A 263 11.87 -33.84 -3.15
CA GLU A 263 12.23 -32.61 -2.45
C GLU A 263 12.81 -31.54 -3.40
N LEU A 264 13.57 -31.95 -4.41
CA LEU A 264 14.05 -31.08 -5.48
C LEU A 264 12.88 -30.46 -6.27
N ALA A 265 11.88 -31.27 -6.62
CA ALA A 265 10.67 -30.77 -7.27
C ALA A 265 9.91 -29.79 -6.37
N TYR A 266 9.87 -30.05 -5.05
CA TYR A 266 9.25 -29.15 -4.07
C TYR A 266 9.97 -27.80 -3.96
N VAL A 267 11.32 -27.80 -3.96
CA VAL A 267 12.13 -26.57 -3.99
C VAL A 267 11.88 -25.78 -5.26
N ARG A 268 11.94 -26.41 -6.44
CA ARG A 268 11.65 -25.74 -7.70
C ARG A 268 10.27 -25.10 -7.71
N ARG A 269 9.26 -25.81 -7.17
CA ARG A 269 7.91 -25.27 -7.01
C ARG A 269 7.89 -24.06 -6.07
N ALA A 270 8.61 -24.09 -4.96
CA ALA A 270 8.70 -22.96 -4.04
C ALA A 270 9.32 -21.71 -4.70
N LEU A 271 10.34 -21.90 -5.55
CA LEU A 271 10.96 -20.84 -6.34
C LEU A 271 10.01 -20.28 -7.40
N LEU A 272 9.32 -21.14 -8.15
CA LEU A 272 8.36 -20.73 -9.19
C LEU A 272 7.07 -20.11 -8.64
N GLU A 273 6.64 -20.54 -7.45
CA GLU A 273 5.51 -19.96 -6.72
C GLU A 273 5.90 -18.74 -5.88
N ASP A 274 7.14 -18.26 -6.00
CA ASP A 274 7.53 -16.99 -5.42
C ASP A 274 7.36 -16.94 -3.88
N ARG A 275 7.65 -18.07 -3.22
CA ARG A 275 7.42 -18.20 -1.78
C ARG A 275 8.36 -17.32 -0.96
N GLU A 276 7.80 -16.74 0.11
CA GLU A 276 8.56 -15.92 1.06
C GLU A 276 9.51 -16.75 1.95
N TYR A 277 10.43 -16.07 2.64
CA TYR A 277 11.54 -16.63 3.41
C TYR A 277 11.23 -17.96 4.13
N ILE A 278 10.21 -18.00 4.99
CA ILE A 278 9.88 -19.22 5.77
C ILE A 278 9.56 -20.41 4.87
N GLY A 279 8.77 -20.17 3.81
CA GLY A 279 8.36 -21.21 2.86
C GLY A 279 9.54 -21.74 2.06
N THR A 280 10.44 -20.84 1.65
CA THR A 280 11.63 -21.18 0.88
C THR A 280 12.69 -21.87 1.73
N ARG A 281 12.96 -21.37 2.94
CA ARG A 281 13.85 -22.00 3.92
C ARG A 281 13.42 -23.43 4.24
N ASN A 282 12.13 -23.65 4.45
CA ASN A 282 11.60 -24.99 4.68
C ASN A 282 11.79 -25.91 3.47
N ALA A 283 11.64 -25.38 2.24
CA ALA A 283 11.92 -26.14 1.03
C ALA A 283 13.41 -26.52 0.93
N PHE A 284 14.31 -25.56 1.16
CA PHE A 284 15.75 -25.76 1.08
C PHE A 284 16.24 -26.76 2.13
N ASN A 285 15.79 -26.65 3.38
CA ASN A 285 16.14 -27.59 4.44
C ASN A 285 15.71 -29.03 4.12
N ARG A 286 14.53 -29.22 3.50
CA ARG A 286 14.06 -30.54 3.08
C ARG A 286 14.94 -31.14 1.97
N LEU A 287 15.36 -30.33 1.01
CA LEU A 287 16.27 -30.76 -0.05
C LEU A 287 17.64 -31.14 0.52
N LEU A 288 18.22 -30.30 1.37
CA LEU A 288 19.52 -30.55 2.01
C LEU A 288 19.49 -31.83 2.84
N ALA A 289 18.45 -32.05 3.64
CA ALA A 289 18.30 -33.28 4.42
C ALA A 289 18.16 -34.53 3.54
N ALA A 290 17.40 -34.45 2.43
CA ALA A 290 17.28 -35.56 1.50
C ALA A 290 18.59 -35.83 0.74
N TYR A 291 19.36 -34.78 0.43
CA TYR A 291 20.69 -34.90 -0.16
C TYR A 291 21.68 -35.55 0.80
N GLU A 292 21.73 -35.13 2.06
CA GLU A 292 22.61 -35.68 3.08
C GLU A 292 22.40 -37.19 3.25
N GLN A 293 21.13 -37.64 3.32
CA GLN A 293 20.81 -39.06 3.40
C GLN A 293 21.28 -39.85 2.16
N LEU A 294 21.07 -39.30 0.97
CA LEU A 294 21.52 -39.92 -0.28
C LEU A 294 23.05 -39.98 -0.34
N SER A 295 23.72 -38.87 -0.02
CA SER A 295 25.17 -38.72 -0.04
C SER A 295 25.83 -39.70 0.93
N GLN A 296 25.38 -39.72 2.19
CA GLN A 296 25.88 -40.64 3.19
C GLN A 296 25.79 -42.09 2.72
N TYR A 297 24.63 -42.52 2.21
CA TYR A 297 24.46 -43.87 1.69
C TYR A 297 25.41 -44.18 0.51
N MET A 298 25.56 -43.25 -0.43
CA MET A 298 26.40 -43.44 -1.61
C MET A 298 27.88 -43.53 -1.24
N TYR A 299 28.34 -42.70 -0.29
CA TYR A 299 29.71 -42.76 0.22
C TYR A 299 29.97 -44.02 1.05
N GLU A 300 29.05 -44.43 1.92
CA GLU A 300 29.18 -45.66 2.71
C GLU A 300 29.25 -46.93 1.85
N ARG A 301 28.51 -46.96 0.74
CA ARG A 301 28.34 -48.18 -0.08
C ARG A 301 29.23 -48.25 -1.32
N PHE A 302 29.56 -47.10 -1.92
CA PHE A 302 30.19 -47.07 -3.25
C PHE A 302 31.51 -46.30 -3.29
N HIS A 303 31.86 -45.51 -2.27
CA HIS A 303 33.12 -44.77 -2.26
C HIS A 303 34.25 -45.56 -1.61
N GLN A 304 35.29 -45.88 -2.39
CA GLN A 304 36.56 -46.44 -1.90
C GLN A 304 37.70 -45.49 -2.28
N LEU A 305 38.51 -45.06 -1.30
CA LEU A 305 39.72 -44.28 -1.53
C LEU A 305 40.76 -45.16 -2.28
N GLY A 306 41.03 -44.82 -3.54
CA GLY A 306 42.14 -45.39 -4.33
C GLY A 306 41.91 -46.75 -4.99
N GLY A 307 40.67 -47.26 -5.05
CA GLY A 307 40.34 -48.57 -5.64
C GLY A 307 39.31 -48.49 -6.78
N VAL A 308 39.27 -49.51 -7.63
CA VAL A 308 38.19 -49.72 -8.61
C VAL A 308 36.88 -49.93 -7.83
N PRO A 309 35.80 -49.16 -8.09
CA PRO A 309 34.54 -49.31 -7.38
C PRO A 309 34.07 -50.77 -7.47
N TYR A 310 33.71 -51.36 -6.33
CA TYR A 310 33.15 -52.71 -6.31
C TYR A 310 31.77 -52.66 -6.97
N ASN A 311 31.72 -52.94 -8.26
CA ASN A 311 30.48 -52.96 -9.01
C ASN A 311 29.69 -54.19 -8.55
N TYR A 312 28.74 -54.01 -7.63
CA TYR A 312 27.84 -55.08 -7.17
C TYR A 312 26.83 -55.41 -8.29
N HIS A 313 27.34 -55.95 -9.40
CA HIS A 313 26.58 -56.81 -10.32
C HIS A 313 26.66 -58.28 -9.88
N GLY A 314 27.11 -58.54 -8.65
CA GLY A 314 27.16 -59.86 -8.06
C GLY A 314 25.81 -60.22 -7.44
N HIS A 315 25.17 -61.23 -8.00
CA HIS A 315 24.18 -62.03 -7.31
C HIS A 315 24.65 -62.31 -5.87
N ASP A 316 23.93 -61.80 -4.86
CA ASP A 316 23.96 -62.39 -3.52
C ASP A 316 23.37 -63.80 -3.66
N SER A 317 24.26 -64.73 -3.98
CA SER A 317 23.98 -66.14 -3.90
C SER A 317 24.00 -66.49 -2.42
N ARG A 318 22.78 -66.74 -1.90
CA ARG A 318 22.45 -67.58 -0.74
C ARG A 318 23.35 -67.42 0.49
N ASN A 319 22.80 -66.82 1.54
CA ASN A 319 22.49 -67.52 2.80
C ASN A 319 21.38 -66.79 3.55
#